data_AF-A0A158NZ74-F1
#
_entry.id   AF-A0A158NZ74-F1
#
_cell.length_a   1.000
_cell.length_b   1.000
_cell.length_c   1.000
_cell.angle_alpha   90.00
_cell.angle_beta   90.00
_cell.angle_gamma   90.00
#
_symmetry.space_group_name_H-M   'P 1'
#
loop_
_entity.id
_entity.type
_entity.pdbx_description
1 polymer ?
#
loop_
_entity_poly.entity_id
_entity_poly.type
_entity_poly.pdbx_seq_one_letter_code
_entity_poly.pdbx_strand_id
1 'polypeptide(L)'
;MKFLGSITDDKGGIVKRSYINDKNKKSWLFITDFQGAGARQIFPCWDEPDTRTNFTISIKHDQYYRALSNTKVTNMFSVKHEKNWTHFEPTVKISPHHVMILLHDFKQVDDSNIWCREQVKQDMEFLQSIAQFATLHLKLEFDDIIYPQTVIHVVIPGFLDSGMQSWGTVLYRETNILYDEKLDFIAWKFEVAFMIARKIAHQYIGNLIAQPSWFHLWLNEGIATFLAIKTVNQKDYYNNSYPTNMWIHVTYVTKNSSNYTRKEWLSPNMSHLELTVKEDDWIVINVQQAGYYRINYDNDNWEKLARYLNSTEYMNVHVLNRAQIIDDAQIM
;
A
#
# COMPACT_ATOMS: atom_id res chain seq x y z
N MET A 1 -11.98 34.02 -1.76
CA MET A 1 -13.22 33.68 -1.00
C MET A 1 -12.88 33.57 0.48
N LYS A 2 -13.84 33.77 1.39
CA LYS A 2 -13.70 33.52 2.83
C LYS A 2 -14.86 32.63 3.27
N PHE A 3 -14.61 31.64 4.13
CA PHE A 3 -15.59 30.68 4.62
C PHE A 3 -15.22 30.26 6.05
N LEU A 4 -16.14 29.58 6.73
CA LEU A 4 -15.97 29.04 8.08
C LEU A 4 -16.55 27.62 8.09
N GLY A 5 -15.87 26.70 8.78
CA GLY A 5 -16.33 25.33 8.98
C GLY A 5 -16.12 24.90 10.42
N SER A 6 -16.75 23.78 10.80
CA SER A 6 -16.61 23.15 12.12
C SER A 6 -15.90 21.81 11.95
N ILE A 7 -14.93 21.53 12.82
CA ILE A 7 -14.25 20.23 12.89
C ILE A 7 -15.22 19.22 13.52
N THR A 8 -15.34 18.04 12.92
CA THR A 8 -16.18 16.94 13.43
C THR A 8 -15.32 15.71 13.70
N ASP A 9 -15.80 14.82 14.56
CA ASP A 9 -15.04 13.63 14.95
C ASP A 9 -15.23 12.46 13.97
N ASP A 10 -16.24 12.53 13.08
CA ASP A 10 -16.79 11.37 12.34
C ASP A 10 -17.12 11.59 10.84
N LYS A 11 -17.16 12.82 10.30
CA LYS A 11 -17.73 13.09 8.95
C LYS A 11 -16.72 13.42 7.84
N GLY A 12 -15.43 13.16 8.10
CA GLY A 12 -14.33 13.48 7.19
C GLY A 12 -13.93 14.95 7.22
N GLY A 13 -13.07 15.35 6.28
CA GLY A 13 -12.65 16.72 6.08
C GLY A 13 -11.41 17.02 6.94
N ILE A 14 -11.56 17.80 8.01
CA ILE A 14 -10.57 17.84 9.10
C ILE A 14 -11.15 17.09 10.29
N VAL A 15 -10.45 16.03 10.68
CA VAL A 15 -10.83 15.12 11.75
C VAL A 15 -9.94 15.37 12.96
N LYS A 16 -10.55 15.35 14.14
CA LYS A 16 -9.87 15.47 15.43
C LYS A 16 -9.64 14.08 16.03
N ARG A 17 -8.42 13.80 16.47
CA ARG A 17 -8.06 12.57 17.20
C ARG A 17 -7.29 12.92 18.46
N SER A 18 -7.29 12.02 19.44
CA SER A 18 -6.57 12.20 20.70
C SER A 18 -5.74 10.97 21.04
N TYR A 19 -4.61 11.20 21.69
CA TYR A 19 -3.72 10.14 22.15
C TYR A 19 -3.08 10.52 23.50
N ILE A 20 -2.42 9.55 24.12
CA ILE A 20 -1.70 9.76 25.39
C ILE A 20 -0.23 10.06 25.08
N ASN A 21 0.22 11.25 25.47
CA ASN A 21 1.59 11.70 25.24
C ASN A 21 2.59 11.13 26.28
N ASP A 22 3.86 11.50 26.11
CA ASP A 22 5.00 11.18 27.00
C ASP A 22 4.74 11.50 28.49
N LYS A 23 3.87 12.48 28.77
CA LYS A 23 3.52 12.95 30.12
C LYS A 23 2.24 12.32 30.66
N ASN A 24 1.75 11.24 30.05
CA ASN A 24 0.46 10.60 30.35
C ASN A 24 -0.74 11.56 30.28
N LYS A 25 -0.66 12.61 29.46
CA LYS A 25 -1.76 13.57 29.23
C LYS A 25 -2.39 13.34 27.86
N LYS A 26 -3.68 13.68 27.76
CA LYS A 26 -4.43 13.64 26.50
C LYS A 26 -3.96 14.79 25.59
N SER A 27 -3.11 14.47 24.61
CA SER A 27 -2.83 15.34 23.47
C SER A 27 -3.91 15.18 22.40
N TRP A 28 -4.03 16.19 21.54
CA TRP A 28 -4.91 16.18 20.38
C TRP A 28 -4.07 16.30 19.10
N LEU A 29 -4.61 15.82 17.99
CA LEU A 29 -4.12 16.07 16.65
C LEU A 29 -5.30 16.40 15.74
N PHE A 30 -5.06 17.22 14.73
CA PHE A 30 -6.05 17.58 13.71
C PHE A 30 -5.47 17.23 12.35
N ILE A 31 -6.20 16.43 11.58
CA ILE A 31 -5.67 15.87 10.34
C ILE A 31 -6.73 15.89 9.24
N THR A 32 -6.31 16.14 8.01
CA THR A 32 -7.16 15.93 6.83
C THR A 32 -7.38 14.46 6.55
N ASP A 33 -8.65 14.09 6.42
CA ASP A 33 -9.10 12.73 6.19
C ASP A 33 -10.25 12.79 5.18
N PHE A 34 -9.96 12.52 3.90
CA PHE A 34 -10.93 12.57 2.81
C PHE A 34 -11.27 11.16 2.36
N GLN A 35 -12.56 10.81 2.42
CA GLN A 35 -13.10 9.65 1.74
C GLN A 35 -13.73 10.10 0.43
N GLY A 36 -13.12 9.73 -0.69
CA GLY A 36 -13.52 10.20 -2.01
C GLY A 36 -13.45 11.73 -2.10
N ALA A 37 -14.53 12.35 -2.57
CA ALA A 37 -14.66 13.80 -2.72
C ALA A 37 -14.92 14.52 -1.38
N GLY A 38 -13.93 14.44 -0.48
CA GLY A 38 -13.94 15.06 0.84
C GLY A 38 -13.25 16.43 0.91
N ALA A 39 -12.45 16.84 -0.08
CA ALA A 39 -11.71 18.11 -0.02
C ALA A 39 -12.66 19.32 -0.01
N ARG A 40 -13.82 19.21 -0.66
CA ARG A 40 -14.92 20.20 -0.63
C ARG A 40 -15.44 20.52 0.78
N GLN A 41 -15.19 19.66 1.77
CA GLN A 41 -15.55 19.90 3.17
C GLN A 41 -14.58 20.85 3.89
N ILE A 42 -13.34 21.01 3.40
CA ILE A 42 -12.30 21.81 4.05
C ILE A 42 -11.99 23.12 3.34
N PHE A 43 -12.18 23.19 2.03
CA PHE A 43 -12.19 24.43 1.24
C PHE A 43 -13.07 24.25 0.00
N PRO A 44 -13.79 25.28 -0.47
CA PRO A 44 -14.58 25.14 -1.69
C PRO A 44 -13.67 25.02 -2.91
N CYS A 45 -13.85 23.94 -3.67
CA CYS A 45 -13.08 23.60 -4.86
C CYS A 45 -13.90 22.73 -5.82
N TRP A 46 -13.40 22.57 -7.05
CA TRP A 46 -13.80 21.48 -7.94
C TRP A 46 -13.10 20.23 -7.43
N ASP A 47 -13.83 19.40 -6.70
CA ASP A 47 -13.28 18.28 -5.94
C ASP A 47 -13.46 16.97 -6.70
N GLU A 48 -12.78 16.89 -7.84
CA GLU A 48 -12.71 15.71 -8.72
C GLU A 48 -11.25 15.25 -8.90
N PRO A 49 -10.98 13.97 -9.24
CA PRO A 49 -9.63 13.44 -9.27
C PRO A 49 -8.74 13.96 -10.41
N ASP A 50 -9.33 14.46 -11.49
CA ASP A 50 -8.64 14.98 -12.68
C ASP A 50 -8.30 16.48 -12.59
N THR A 51 -8.98 17.23 -11.70
CA THR A 51 -8.83 18.70 -11.54
C THR A 51 -7.54 19.09 -10.80
N ARG A 52 -6.38 18.80 -11.40
CA ARG A 52 -5.05 19.03 -10.80
C ARG A 52 -4.58 20.49 -10.88
N THR A 53 -4.12 21.03 -9.76
CA THR A 53 -3.57 22.38 -9.67
C THR A 53 -2.45 22.50 -8.62
N ASN A 54 -1.72 23.61 -8.64
CA ASN A 54 -0.72 23.94 -7.63
C ASN A 54 -1.42 24.55 -6.41
N PHE A 55 -1.10 24.06 -5.21
CA PHE A 55 -1.61 24.58 -3.94
C PHE A 55 -0.49 25.29 -3.18
N THR A 56 -0.73 26.53 -2.76
CA THR A 56 0.15 27.24 -1.81
C THR A 56 -0.57 27.31 -0.48
N ILE A 57 -0.09 26.53 0.50
CA ILE A 57 -0.79 26.32 1.78
C ILE A 57 -0.12 27.19 2.85
N SER A 58 -0.93 27.74 3.75
CA SER A 58 -0.48 28.46 4.93
C SER A 58 -1.45 28.17 6.07
N ILE A 59 -0.92 27.75 7.22
CA ILE A 59 -1.71 27.31 8.36
C ILE A 59 -1.41 28.23 9.56
N LYS A 60 -2.46 28.83 10.12
CA LYS A 60 -2.37 29.54 11.41
C LYS A 60 -2.76 28.59 12.52
N HIS A 61 -1.85 28.33 13.43
CA HIS A 61 -2.06 27.41 14.55
C HIS A 61 -1.55 28.00 15.86
N ASP A 62 -1.85 27.32 16.95
CA ASP A 62 -1.33 27.62 18.28
C ASP A 62 0.15 27.20 18.39
N GLN A 63 0.95 27.93 19.18
CA GLN A 63 2.38 27.69 19.36
C GLN A 63 2.74 26.30 19.89
N TYR A 64 1.82 25.60 20.58
CA TYR A 64 2.07 24.26 21.08
C TYR A 64 2.03 23.16 19.99
N TYR A 65 1.52 23.48 18.80
CA TYR A 65 1.43 22.57 17.66
C TYR A 65 2.49 22.89 16.61
N ARG A 66 2.93 21.86 15.90
CA ARG A 66 3.60 21.95 14.59
C ARG A 66 2.56 21.74 13.49
N ALA A 67 2.82 22.33 12.33
CA ALA A 67 2.02 22.13 11.12
C ALA A 67 2.84 21.39 10.06
N LEU A 68 2.25 20.35 9.48
CA LEU A 68 2.77 19.64 8.31
C LEU A 68 1.75 19.68 7.18
N SER A 69 2.25 19.60 5.95
CA SER A 69 1.49 19.63 4.70
C SER A 69 2.30 18.91 3.60
N ASN A 70 1.81 18.92 2.36
CA ASN A 70 2.36 18.20 1.21
C ASN A 70 3.82 18.55 0.85
N THR A 71 4.29 19.71 1.29
CA THR A 71 5.59 20.30 0.94
C THR A 71 6.32 20.77 2.19
N LYS A 72 7.62 21.09 2.07
CA LYS A 72 8.41 21.62 3.17
C LYS A 72 7.99 23.05 3.55
N VAL A 73 8.26 23.40 4.81
CA VAL A 73 8.03 24.75 5.35
C VAL A 73 8.99 25.74 4.70
N THR A 74 8.47 26.89 4.24
CA THR A 74 9.29 28.02 3.77
C THR A 74 9.63 28.96 4.91
N ASN A 75 8.61 29.44 5.63
CA ASN A 75 8.74 30.45 6.66
C ASN A 75 7.75 30.21 7.80
N MET A 76 8.18 30.48 9.02
CA MET A 76 7.33 30.51 10.21
C MET A 76 7.37 31.90 10.86
N PHE A 77 6.22 32.47 11.16
CA PHE A 77 6.10 33.77 11.81
C PHE A 77 5.24 33.66 13.06
N SER A 78 5.78 34.04 14.22
CA SER A 78 4.99 34.22 15.43
C SER A 78 4.13 35.48 15.34
N VAL A 79 2.87 35.33 15.74
CA VAL A 79 1.83 36.36 15.73
C VAL A 79 1.44 36.68 17.18
N LYS A 80 0.93 37.88 17.41
CA LYS A 80 0.29 38.24 18.70
C LYS A 80 -0.71 37.15 19.13
N HIS A 81 -0.75 36.90 20.45
CA HIS A 81 -1.54 35.87 21.11
C HIS A 81 -1.11 34.43 20.80
N GLU A 82 0.18 34.12 20.96
CA GLU A 82 0.69 32.74 21.04
C GLU A 82 0.34 31.83 19.84
N LYS A 83 0.23 32.43 18.65
CA LYS A 83 -0.12 31.74 17.41
C LYS A 83 0.99 31.89 16.39
N ASN A 84 1.31 30.81 15.70
CA ASN A 84 2.28 30.81 14.60
C ASN A 84 1.54 30.70 13.26
N TRP A 85 2.05 31.40 12.25
CA TRP A 85 1.75 31.10 10.84
C TRP A 85 2.89 30.27 10.26
N THR A 86 2.57 29.07 9.78
CA THR A 86 3.49 28.22 9.02
C THR A 86 3.11 28.26 7.56
N HIS A 87 4.06 28.65 6.70
CA HIS A 87 3.89 28.74 5.25
C HIS A 87 4.65 27.60 4.58
N PHE A 88 4.08 27.01 3.53
CA PHE A 88 4.65 25.88 2.80
C PHE A 88 5.00 26.27 1.37
N GLU A 89 5.91 25.53 0.73
CA GLU A 89 6.19 25.72 -0.70
C GLU A 89 4.97 25.35 -1.56
N PRO A 90 4.79 25.98 -2.75
CA PRO A 90 3.75 25.56 -3.69
C PRO A 90 3.92 24.08 -4.07
N THR A 91 2.83 23.31 -4.05
CA THR A 91 2.86 21.92 -4.53
C THR A 91 3.12 21.86 -6.04
N VAL A 92 3.52 20.69 -6.53
CA VAL A 92 3.28 20.32 -7.94
C VAL A 92 1.77 20.25 -8.23
N LYS A 93 1.37 20.03 -9.49
CA LYS A 93 -0.05 19.88 -9.83
C LYS A 93 -0.62 18.60 -9.24
N ILE A 94 -1.33 18.71 -8.11
CA ILE A 94 -2.01 17.62 -7.42
C ILE A 94 -3.52 17.82 -7.46
N SER A 95 -4.27 16.74 -7.25
CA SER A 95 -5.73 16.79 -7.12
C SER A 95 -6.13 17.26 -5.71
N PRO A 96 -7.31 17.88 -5.49
CA PRO A 96 -7.68 18.45 -4.19
C PRO A 96 -7.68 17.44 -3.04
N HIS A 97 -8.07 16.19 -3.31
CA HIS A 97 -8.08 15.09 -2.35
C HIS A 97 -6.67 14.59 -1.92
N HIS A 98 -5.59 15.12 -2.50
CA HIS A 98 -4.24 14.87 -1.99
C HIS A 98 -3.79 15.92 -0.96
N VAL A 99 -4.50 17.05 -0.80
CA VAL A 99 -4.10 18.14 0.12
C VAL A 99 -4.01 17.64 1.56
N MET A 100 -2.85 17.84 2.19
CA MET A 100 -2.58 17.45 3.58
C MET A 100 -2.54 18.68 4.47
N ILE A 101 -3.28 18.64 5.57
CA ILE A 101 -3.16 19.56 6.70
C ILE A 101 -3.08 18.68 7.96
N LEU A 102 -1.96 18.74 8.66
CA LEU A 102 -1.76 18.06 9.93
C LEU A 102 -1.26 19.05 10.98
N LEU A 103 -1.98 19.16 12.09
CA LEU A 103 -1.54 19.82 13.32
C LEU A 103 -1.29 18.78 14.41
N HIS A 104 -0.06 18.75 14.93
CA HIS A 104 0.40 17.72 15.87
C HIS A 104 1.45 18.26 16.85
N ASP A 105 1.68 17.54 17.95
CA ASP A 105 2.77 17.75 18.91
C ASP A 105 3.87 16.67 18.84
N PHE A 106 3.75 15.73 17.88
CA PHE A 106 4.76 14.68 17.60
C PHE A 106 6.19 15.20 17.43
N LYS A 107 7.12 14.26 17.55
CA LYS A 107 8.56 14.43 17.55
C LYS A 107 9.14 13.82 16.28
N GLN A 108 10.23 14.42 15.80
CA GLN A 108 10.96 13.93 14.66
C GLN A 108 11.88 12.77 15.09
N VAL A 109 11.93 11.70 14.30
CA VAL A 109 12.86 10.58 14.53
C VAL A 109 14.23 11.01 14.02
N ASP A 110 15.01 11.60 14.93
CA ASP A 110 16.35 12.15 14.67
C ASP A 110 16.31 13.12 13.47
N ASP A 111 17.26 13.05 12.54
CA ASP A 111 17.28 13.89 11.34
C ASP A 111 16.49 13.29 10.15
N SER A 112 15.61 12.29 10.40
CA SER A 112 14.78 11.68 9.35
C SER A 112 13.49 12.46 9.09
N ASN A 113 12.77 12.13 8.01
CA ASN A 113 11.45 12.70 7.72
C ASN A 113 10.29 12.00 8.47
N ILE A 114 10.57 11.19 9.50
CA ILE A 114 9.56 10.43 10.26
C ILE A 114 9.12 11.22 11.50
N TRP A 115 7.82 11.28 11.74
CA TRP A 115 7.18 11.94 12.87
C TRP A 115 6.30 10.96 13.65
N CYS A 116 6.54 10.81 14.95
CA CYS A 116 5.78 9.90 15.80
C CYS A 116 5.66 10.44 17.24
N ARG A 117 4.87 9.77 18.09
CA ARG A 117 4.92 10.00 19.53
C ARG A 117 6.24 9.48 20.11
N GLU A 118 6.75 10.12 21.15
CA GLU A 118 8.07 9.85 21.74
C GLU A 118 8.27 8.36 22.09
N GLN A 119 7.24 7.69 22.59
CA GLN A 119 7.36 6.34 23.14
C GLN A 119 7.61 5.24 22.10
N VAL A 120 7.41 5.51 20.80
CA VAL A 120 7.66 4.54 19.70
C VAL A 120 8.81 4.96 18.80
N LYS A 121 9.57 6.01 19.19
CA LYS A 121 10.64 6.59 18.36
C LYS A 121 11.74 5.57 18.02
N GLN A 122 12.00 4.63 18.92
CA GLN A 122 13.01 3.59 18.77
C GLN A 122 12.61 2.49 17.76
N ASP A 123 11.30 2.29 17.55
CA ASP A 123 10.76 1.21 16.71
C ASP A 123 10.70 1.61 15.20
N MET A 124 11.20 2.78 14.86
CA MET A 124 11.05 3.41 13.53
C MET A 124 12.15 3.03 12.53
N GLU A 125 13.17 2.29 12.95
CA GLU A 125 14.28 1.87 12.08
C GLU A 125 13.79 1.00 10.90
N PHE A 126 12.87 0.07 11.15
CA PHE A 126 12.31 -0.79 10.10
C PHE A 126 11.49 0.02 9.08
N LEU A 127 10.69 0.98 9.56
CA LEU A 127 9.96 1.92 8.72
C LEU A 127 10.91 2.69 7.79
N GLN A 128 11.98 3.25 8.37
CA GLN A 128 12.99 4.01 7.65
C GLN A 128 13.70 3.16 6.58
N SER A 129 14.10 1.95 6.93
CA SER A 129 14.78 1.01 6.03
C SER A 129 13.92 0.64 4.82
N ILE A 130 12.67 0.24 5.03
CA ILE A 130 11.77 -0.14 3.93
C ILE A 130 11.40 1.09 3.07
N ALA A 131 11.12 2.24 3.68
CA ALA A 131 10.76 3.45 2.93
C ALA A 131 11.91 3.94 2.02
N GLN A 132 13.16 3.91 2.52
CA GLN A 132 14.35 4.23 1.74
C GLN A 132 14.56 3.23 0.59
N PHE A 133 14.48 1.93 0.88
CA PHE A 133 14.63 0.88 -0.12
C PHE A 133 13.57 0.97 -1.22
N ALA A 134 12.30 1.11 -0.86
CA ALA A 134 11.20 1.22 -1.82
C ALA A 134 11.31 2.50 -2.69
N THR A 135 11.71 3.62 -2.09
CA THR A 135 11.95 4.88 -2.83
C THR A 135 13.09 4.72 -3.84
N LEU A 136 14.22 4.15 -3.42
CA LEU A 136 15.36 3.93 -4.32
C LEU A 136 15.01 2.94 -5.44
N HIS A 137 14.33 1.85 -5.10
CA HIS A 137 13.95 0.81 -6.04
C HIS A 137 13.01 1.34 -7.14
N LEU A 138 11.93 2.03 -6.76
CA LEU A 138 10.99 2.62 -7.70
C LEU A 138 11.61 3.76 -8.51
N LYS A 139 12.55 4.52 -7.94
CA LYS A 139 13.31 5.53 -8.71
C LYS A 139 14.15 4.89 -9.82
N LEU A 140 14.79 3.75 -9.55
CA LEU A 140 15.58 3.02 -10.55
C LEU A 140 14.72 2.38 -11.64
N GLU A 141 13.48 2.01 -11.34
CA GLU A 141 12.54 1.49 -12.33
C GLU A 141 11.88 2.60 -13.17
N PHE A 142 11.74 3.81 -12.61
CA PHE A 142 10.93 4.89 -13.18
C PHE A 142 11.65 6.26 -13.15
N ASP A 143 12.85 6.34 -13.74
CA ASP A 143 13.76 7.50 -13.64
C ASP A 143 13.14 8.84 -14.11
N ASP A 144 12.22 8.80 -15.09
CA ASP A 144 11.53 9.99 -15.64
C ASP A 144 10.28 10.45 -14.86
N ILE A 145 9.84 9.73 -13.81
CA ILE A 145 8.60 10.07 -13.09
C ILE A 145 8.84 11.14 -12.01
N ILE A 146 7.99 12.17 -12.02
CA ILE A 146 7.95 13.20 -10.97
C ILE A 146 7.57 12.56 -9.63
N TYR A 147 8.55 12.46 -8.73
CA TYR A 147 8.42 12.00 -7.35
C TYR A 147 8.62 13.17 -6.36
N PRO A 148 8.05 13.16 -5.13
CA PRO A 148 8.36 14.19 -4.13
C PRO A 148 9.86 14.22 -3.81
N GLN A 149 10.49 15.40 -3.80
CA GLN A 149 11.91 15.54 -3.42
C GLN A 149 12.21 14.96 -2.03
N THR A 150 11.23 15.06 -1.13
CA THR A 150 11.21 14.43 0.19
C THR A 150 9.79 13.94 0.47
N VAL A 151 9.68 12.76 1.07
CA VAL A 151 8.41 12.24 1.60
C VAL A 151 8.44 12.31 3.12
N ILE A 152 7.41 12.90 3.70
CA ILE A 152 7.19 12.98 5.14
C ILE A 152 6.41 11.73 5.58
N HIS A 153 6.85 11.09 6.65
CA HIS A 153 6.21 9.91 7.21
C HIS A 153 5.63 10.26 8.57
N VAL A 154 4.33 10.02 8.79
CA VAL A 154 3.66 10.34 10.06
C VAL A 154 3.01 9.10 10.63
N VAL A 155 3.34 8.79 11.88
CA VAL A 155 2.88 7.61 12.61
C VAL A 155 1.86 8.04 13.65
N ILE A 156 0.63 7.56 13.50
CA ILE A 156 -0.53 8.07 14.23
C ILE A 156 -1.15 6.96 15.10
N PRO A 157 -1.15 7.12 16.44
CA PRO A 157 -1.86 6.21 17.34
C PRO A 157 -3.38 6.33 17.15
N GLY A 158 -4.07 5.19 17.09
CA GLY A 158 -5.55 5.16 17.02
C GLY A 158 -6.15 5.72 15.72
N PHE A 159 -5.37 5.82 14.63
CA PHE A 159 -5.90 6.19 13.33
C PHE A 159 -6.83 5.08 12.79
N LEU A 160 -8.01 5.44 12.29
CA LEU A 160 -9.02 4.46 11.89
C LEU A 160 -8.78 3.93 10.47
N ASP A 161 -8.47 4.82 9.53
CA ASP A 161 -8.07 4.44 8.18
C ASP A 161 -6.65 3.84 8.17
N SER A 162 -6.35 3.09 7.12
CA SER A 162 -5.01 2.59 6.79
C SER A 162 -4.01 3.68 6.37
N GLY A 163 -4.46 4.94 6.20
CA GLY A 163 -3.63 6.08 5.81
C GLY A 163 -4.01 6.65 4.45
N MET A 164 -4.54 7.87 4.42
CA MET A 164 -4.76 8.61 3.17
C MET A 164 -3.42 8.88 2.46
N GLN A 165 -3.41 8.72 1.13
CA GLN A 165 -2.21 8.86 0.30
C GLN A 165 -2.03 10.31 -0.15
N SER A 166 -1.69 11.20 0.77
CA SER A 166 -1.36 12.57 0.40
C SER A 166 -0.02 12.65 -0.31
N TRP A 167 0.07 13.51 -1.32
CA TRP A 167 1.32 13.75 -2.05
C TRP A 167 2.38 14.35 -1.12
N GLY A 168 3.57 13.77 -1.05
CA GLY A 168 4.67 14.21 -0.18
C GLY A 168 4.45 13.92 1.32
N THR A 169 3.33 13.33 1.75
CA THR A 169 3.09 12.97 3.15
C THR A 169 2.32 11.66 3.27
N VAL A 170 2.99 10.63 3.78
CA VAL A 170 2.40 9.33 4.05
C VAL A 170 1.99 9.23 5.51
N LEU A 171 0.72 8.87 5.72
CA LEU A 171 0.17 8.57 7.04
C LEU A 171 0.19 7.06 7.29
N TYR A 172 0.61 6.67 8.50
CA TYR A 172 0.58 5.31 8.99
C TYR A 172 -0.24 5.22 10.28
N ARG A 173 -1.10 4.21 10.37
CA ARG A 173 -1.65 3.77 11.64
C ARG A 173 -0.54 3.07 12.43
N GLU A 174 -0.28 3.52 13.66
CA GLU A 174 0.81 3.02 14.50
C GLU A 174 0.81 1.48 14.63
N THR A 175 -0.35 0.88 14.93
CA THR A 175 -0.51 -0.58 15.06
C THR A 175 -0.22 -1.39 13.80
N ASN A 176 0.01 -0.75 12.66
CA ASN A 176 0.24 -1.40 11.37
C ASN A 176 1.70 -1.28 10.90
N ILE A 177 2.56 -0.54 11.61
CA ILE A 177 3.98 -0.39 11.26
C ILE A 177 4.98 -0.76 12.37
N LEU A 178 4.54 -0.87 13.62
CA LEU A 178 5.43 -1.32 14.69
C LEU A 178 5.84 -2.77 14.43
N TYR A 179 7.15 -3.02 14.49
CA TYR A 179 7.76 -4.32 14.24
C TYR A 179 8.94 -4.53 15.18
N ASP A 180 8.90 -5.58 16.01
CA ASP A 180 10.02 -6.05 16.83
C ASP A 180 10.52 -7.40 16.30
N GLU A 181 11.77 -7.43 15.83
CA GLU A 181 12.40 -8.62 15.24
C GLU A 181 12.51 -9.82 16.19
N LYS A 182 12.39 -9.61 17.52
CA LYS A 182 12.45 -10.69 18.53
C LYS A 182 11.07 -11.21 18.94
N LEU A 183 10.02 -10.42 18.73
CA LEU A 183 8.66 -10.74 19.19
C LEU A 183 7.72 -11.13 18.05
N ASP A 184 7.91 -10.53 16.86
CA ASP A 184 6.95 -10.64 15.77
C ASP A 184 7.28 -11.74 14.75
N PHE A 185 6.22 -12.32 14.18
CA PHE A 185 6.31 -13.36 13.16
C PHE A 185 6.80 -12.82 11.81
N ILE A 186 7.44 -13.67 11.01
CA ILE A 186 7.91 -13.33 9.64
C ILE A 186 6.76 -12.82 8.75
N ALA A 187 5.55 -13.35 8.91
CA ALA A 187 4.37 -12.86 8.20
C ALA A 187 4.06 -11.38 8.53
N TRP A 188 4.23 -10.96 9.79
CA TRP A 188 4.04 -9.57 10.19
C TRP A 188 5.12 -8.66 9.60
N LYS A 189 6.39 -9.13 9.57
CA LYS A 189 7.49 -8.43 8.88
C LYS A 189 7.15 -8.15 7.40
N PHE A 190 6.55 -9.12 6.72
CA PHE A 190 6.09 -8.97 5.34
C PHE A 190 4.93 -7.98 5.22
N GLU A 191 3.88 -8.10 6.03
CA GLU A 191 2.72 -7.18 6.00
C GLU A 191 3.12 -5.72 6.25
N VAL A 192 3.97 -5.47 7.25
CA VAL A 192 4.52 -4.13 7.52
C VAL A 192 5.32 -3.62 6.32
N ALA A 193 6.24 -4.43 5.78
CA ALA A 193 7.04 -4.04 4.63
C ALA A 193 6.19 -3.76 3.37
N PHE A 194 5.21 -4.62 3.09
CA PHE A 194 4.27 -4.50 1.98
C PHE A 194 3.42 -3.24 2.11
N MET A 195 2.89 -2.94 3.29
CA MET A 195 2.11 -1.73 3.50
C MET A 195 2.96 -0.47 3.28
N ILE A 196 4.20 -0.43 3.80
CA ILE A 196 5.12 0.70 3.59
C ILE A 196 5.41 0.86 2.10
N ALA A 197 5.82 -0.22 1.42
CA ALA A 197 6.10 -0.20 -0.02
C ALA A 197 4.87 0.26 -0.83
N ARG A 198 3.64 -0.14 -0.45
CA ARG A 198 2.40 0.30 -1.11
C ARG A 198 2.14 1.79 -0.93
N LYS A 199 2.38 2.35 0.26
CA LYS A 199 2.27 3.80 0.46
C LYS A 199 3.33 4.58 -0.33
N ILE A 200 4.55 4.05 -0.48
CA ILE A 200 5.59 4.66 -1.34
C ILE A 200 5.22 4.55 -2.82
N ALA A 201 4.74 3.40 -3.30
CA ALA A 201 4.30 3.22 -4.69
C ALA A 201 3.19 4.21 -5.09
N HIS A 202 2.27 4.50 -4.17
CA HIS A 202 1.25 5.53 -4.36
C HIS A 202 1.81 6.97 -4.51
N GLN A 203 3.01 7.26 -3.97
CA GLN A 203 3.73 8.52 -4.23
C GLN A 203 4.35 8.60 -5.64
N TYR A 204 4.37 7.51 -6.41
CA TYR A 204 4.67 7.55 -7.86
C TYR A 204 3.38 7.61 -8.68
N ILE A 205 2.45 6.68 -8.40
CA ILE A 205 1.24 6.50 -9.21
C ILE A 205 0.28 7.69 -9.10
N GLY A 206 0.18 8.31 -7.91
CA GLY A 206 -0.72 9.42 -7.64
C GLY A 206 -0.55 10.63 -8.56
N ASN A 207 0.66 10.84 -9.10
CA ASN A 207 0.91 11.83 -10.16
C ASN A 207 0.99 11.21 -11.56
N LEU A 208 1.49 9.99 -11.73
CA LEU A 208 1.59 9.33 -13.04
C LEU A 208 0.22 9.19 -13.72
N ILE A 209 -0.79 8.69 -13.00
CA ILE A 209 -2.11 8.37 -13.57
C ILE A 209 -3.11 9.39 -13.03
N ALA A 210 -3.52 10.33 -13.89
CA ALA A 210 -4.69 11.15 -13.62
C ALA A 210 -5.92 10.24 -13.67
N GLN A 211 -6.56 10.00 -12.53
CA GLN A 211 -7.83 9.28 -12.49
C GLN A 211 -8.88 10.16 -13.19
N PRO A 212 -9.54 9.70 -14.27
CA PRO A 212 -10.58 10.50 -14.93
C PRO A 212 -11.89 10.54 -14.12
N SER A 213 -12.04 9.65 -13.13
CA SER A 213 -13.15 9.66 -12.17
C SER A 213 -12.86 8.72 -10.99
N TRP A 214 -13.62 8.89 -9.90
CA TRP A 214 -13.56 8.03 -8.70
C TRP A 214 -13.77 6.53 -8.99
N PHE A 215 -14.47 6.18 -10.07
CA PHE A 215 -14.64 4.78 -10.50
C PHE A 215 -13.33 4.08 -10.85
N HIS A 216 -12.27 4.83 -11.17
CA HIS A 216 -10.96 4.30 -11.55
C HIS A 216 -9.97 4.22 -10.39
N LEU A 217 -10.41 4.50 -9.15
CA LEU A 217 -9.53 4.50 -7.97
C LEU A 217 -8.92 3.11 -7.68
N TRP A 218 -9.62 2.03 -8.07
CA TRP A 218 -9.09 0.66 -8.01
C TRP A 218 -7.81 0.47 -8.82
N LEU A 219 -7.61 1.23 -9.91
CA LEU A 219 -6.44 1.10 -10.77
C LEU A 219 -5.17 1.53 -10.02
N ASN A 220 -5.25 2.63 -9.27
CA ASN A 220 -4.13 3.09 -8.45
C ASN A 220 -3.85 2.09 -7.32
N GLU A 221 -4.88 1.58 -6.63
CA GLU A 221 -4.68 0.54 -5.60
C GLU A 221 -4.10 -0.75 -6.16
N GLY A 222 -4.55 -1.20 -7.33
CA GLY A 222 -4.05 -2.39 -8.01
C GLY A 222 -2.58 -2.23 -8.41
N ILE A 223 -2.22 -1.13 -9.09
CA ILE A 223 -0.84 -0.87 -9.51
C ILE A 223 0.07 -0.67 -8.28
N ALA A 224 -0.38 0.03 -7.24
CA ALA A 224 0.42 0.22 -6.03
C ALA A 224 0.61 -1.07 -5.25
N THR A 225 -0.42 -1.92 -5.17
CA THR A 225 -0.33 -3.27 -4.61
C THR A 225 0.66 -4.11 -5.40
N PHE A 226 0.58 -4.10 -6.73
CA PHE A 226 1.51 -4.83 -7.57
C PHE A 226 2.96 -4.33 -7.42
N LEU A 227 3.20 -3.01 -7.49
CA LEU A 227 4.53 -2.44 -7.29
C LEU A 227 5.07 -2.68 -5.88
N ALA A 228 4.22 -2.73 -4.85
CA ALA A 228 4.62 -3.04 -3.49
C ALA A 228 5.02 -4.51 -3.31
N ILE A 229 4.20 -5.45 -3.82
CA ILE A 229 4.54 -6.88 -3.88
C ILE A 229 5.87 -7.03 -4.61
N LYS A 230 5.99 -6.45 -5.80
CA LYS A 230 7.24 -6.46 -6.57
C LYS A 230 8.41 -5.91 -5.75
N THR A 231 8.28 -4.74 -5.13
CA THR A 231 9.34 -4.09 -4.37
C THR A 231 9.82 -4.98 -3.22
N VAL A 232 8.90 -5.47 -2.38
CA VAL A 232 9.25 -6.35 -1.25
C VAL A 232 9.83 -7.67 -1.76
N ASN A 233 9.24 -8.24 -2.81
CA ASN A 233 9.76 -9.38 -3.57
C ASN A 233 10.88 -8.98 -4.56
N GLN A 234 11.54 -7.83 -4.41
CA GLN A 234 12.81 -7.56 -5.08
C GLN A 234 13.95 -7.43 -4.08
N LYS A 235 13.62 -7.44 -2.79
CA LYS A 235 14.46 -8.03 -1.76
C LYS A 235 14.55 -9.56 -1.92
N ASP A 236 13.51 -10.22 -2.45
CA ASP A 236 13.47 -11.65 -2.84
C ASP A 236 12.52 -11.96 -4.05
N TYR A 237 13.04 -11.89 -5.29
CA TYR A 237 12.51 -12.34 -6.62
C TYR A 237 11.06 -12.04 -7.18
N TYR A 238 11.01 -11.08 -8.15
CA TYR A 238 10.22 -10.96 -9.42
C TYR A 238 8.64 -10.96 -9.54
N ASN A 239 8.11 -9.87 -10.13
CA ASN A 239 7.09 -9.70 -11.23
C ASN A 239 6.06 -10.82 -11.60
N ASN A 240 4.80 -10.59 -12.05
CA ASN A 240 4.20 -9.47 -12.84
C ASN A 240 2.62 -9.48 -12.78
N SER A 241 1.93 -8.54 -13.48
CA SER A 241 0.45 -8.44 -13.60
C SER A 241 -0.01 -7.56 -14.82
N TYR A 242 -1.28 -7.32 -15.25
CA TYR A 242 -2.65 -7.74 -14.81
C TYR A 242 -3.56 -8.34 -15.95
N PRO A 243 -4.58 -7.69 -16.61
CA PRO A 243 -5.94 -8.29 -16.59
C PRO A 243 -6.75 -8.53 -17.91
N THR A 244 -7.68 -9.50 -17.80
CA THR A 244 -9.07 -9.58 -18.33
C THR A 244 -9.44 -9.64 -19.83
N ASN A 245 -8.50 -9.66 -20.78
CA ASN A 245 -8.76 -10.33 -22.08
C ASN A 245 -7.70 -11.42 -22.25
N MET A 246 -7.74 -12.35 -21.30
CA MET A 246 -6.50 -12.85 -20.71
C MET A 246 -6.06 -14.14 -21.36
N TRP A 247 -4.89 -14.09 -21.98
CA TRP A 247 -4.12 -15.29 -22.26
C TRP A 247 -3.74 -15.92 -20.91
N ILE A 248 -4.23 -17.11 -20.61
CA ILE A 248 -3.91 -17.80 -19.37
C ILE A 248 -2.62 -18.58 -19.59
N HIS A 249 -1.55 -18.20 -18.90
CA HIS A 249 -0.32 -18.97 -18.88
C HIS A 249 -0.55 -20.23 -18.02
N VAL A 250 -0.80 -21.35 -18.68
CA VAL A 250 -1.07 -22.64 -18.06
C VAL A 250 0.26 -23.35 -17.82
N THR A 251 0.68 -23.43 -16.57
CA THR A 251 1.84 -24.25 -16.18
C THR A 251 1.36 -25.58 -15.62
N TYR A 252 2.04 -26.68 -15.94
CA TYR A 252 1.69 -27.98 -15.37
C TYR A 252 2.90 -28.91 -15.20
N VAL A 253 2.74 -29.87 -14.29
CA VAL A 253 3.62 -31.02 -14.10
C VAL A 253 2.78 -32.29 -13.99
N THR A 254 3.36 -33.43 -14.37
CA THR A 254 2.81 -34.76 -14.09
C THR A 254 3.80 -35.57 -13.24
N LYS A 255 3.38 -36.69 -12.64
CA LYS A 255 4.24 -37.58 -11.85
C LYS A 255 5.51 -37.98 -12.60
N ASN A 256 5.40 -38.29 -13.89
CA ASN A 256 6.55 -38.68 -14.73
C ASN A 256 7.50 -37.52 -15.08
N SER A 257 7.08 -36.26 -14.91
CA SER A 257 7.94 -35.09 -15.17
C SER A 257 7.80 -34.01 -14.10
N SER A 258 7.74 -34.41 -12.82
CA SER A 258 7.59 -33.51 -11.67
C SER A 258 8.67 -32.42 -11.60
N ASN A 259 9.89 -32.75 -12.05
CA ASN A 259 11.04 -31.85 -12.09
C ASN A 259 11.07 -30.92 -13.31
N TYR A 260 10.11 -31.02 -14.24
CA TYR A 260 10.06 -30.20 -15.46
C TYR A 260 8.67 -29.56 -15.65
N THR A 261 8.60 -28.27 -15.35
CA THR A 261 7.39 -27.45 -15.57
C THR A 261 7.15 -27.23 -17.04
N ARG A 262 6.07 -27.82 -17.56
CA ARG A 262 5.54 -27.56 -18.90
C ARG A 262 4.74 -26.26 -18.88
N LYS A 263 4.69 -25.56 -20.01
CA LYS A 263 4.13 -24.21 -20.15
C LYS A 263 3.33 -24.14 -21.44
N GLU A 264 2.06 -23.79 -21.34
CA GLU A 264 1.12 -23.60 -22.44
C GLU A 264 0.37 -22.28 -22.26
N TRP A 265 -0.36 -21.87 -23.29
CA TRP A 265 -1.15 -20.65 -23.26
C TRP A 265 -2.58 -20.91 -23.75
N LEU A 266 -3.55 -20.74 -22.86
CA LEU A 266 -4.96 -20.66 -23.23
C LEU A 266 -5.22 -19.26 -23.80
N SER A 267 -5.67 -19.16 -25.06
CA SER A 267 -6.02 -17.85 -25.65
C SER A 267 -7.49 -17.50 -25.39
N PRO A 268 -7.89 -16.22 -25.41
CA PRO A 268 -9.31 -15.83 -25.29
C PRO A 268 -10.23 -16.46 -26.35
N ASN A 269 -9.67 -16.91 -27.49
CA ASN A 269 -10.41 -17.53 -28.59
C ASN A 269 -10.39 -19.07 -28.54
N MET A 270 -9.69 -19.67 -27.57
CA MET A 270 -9.46 -21.12 -27.48
C MET A 270 -9.71 -21.56 -26.04
N SER A 271 -10.91 -22.06 -25.75
CA SER A 271 -11.38 -22.38 -24.41
C SER A 271 -10.87 -23.71 -23.83
N HIS A 272 -10.02 -24.43 -24.55
CA HIS A 272 -9.48 -25.74 -24.15
C HIS A 272 -8.04 -25.93 -24.64
N LEU A 273 -7.28 -26.77 -23.94
CA LEU A 273 -5.94 -27.24 -24.32
C LEU A 273 -5.95 -28.76 -24.28
N GLU A 274 -5.38 -29.41 -25.31
CA GLU A 274 -5.19 -30.86 -25.31
C GLU A 274 -3.82 -31.19 -24.70
N LEU A 275 -3.82 -31.84 -23.52
CA LEU A 275 -2.60 -32.20 -22.78
C LEU A 275 -2.43 -33.72 -22.76
N THR A 276 -1.31 -34.22 -23.30
CA THR A 276 -1.01 -35.65 -23.28
C THR A 276 -0.45 -36.08 -21.92
N VAL A 277 -1.28 -36.74 -21.12
CA VAL A 277 -0.93 -37.34 -19.82
C VAL A 277 -1.05 -38.87 -19.94
N LYS A 278 -0.22 -39.65 -19.24
CA LYS A 278 -0.37 -41.12 -19.21
C LYS A 278 -1.55 -41.50 -18.33
N GLU A 279 -2.21 -42.62 -18.64
CA GLU A 279 -3.46 -43.04 -17.98
C GLU A 279 -3.34 -43.21 -16.45
N ASP A 280 -2.21 -43.73 -15.94
CA ASP A 280 -1.92 -43.88 -14.50
C ASP A 280 -1.28 -42.63 -13.85
N ASP A 281 -1.13 -41.54 -14.58
CA ASP A 281 -0.40 -40.34 -14.15
C ASP A 281 -1.39 -39.26 -13.64
N TRP A 282 -0.97 -38.49 -12.63
CA TRP A 282 -1.69 -37.32 -12.16
C TRP A 282 -1.15 -36.06 -12.84
N ILE A 283 -1.99 -35.04 -12.98
CA ILE A 283 -1.57 -33.71 -13.40
C ILE A 283 -1.82 -32.69 -12.28
N VAL A 284 -0.83 -31.83 -12.05
CA VAL A 284 -0.98 -30.61 -11.26
C VAL A 284 -0.80 -29.42 -12.19
N ILE A 285 -1.84 -28.60 -12.28
CA ILE A 285 -1.88 -27.36 -13.05
C ILE A 285 -1.69 -26.18 -12.10
N ASN A 286 -1.17 -25.07 -12.62
CA ASN A 286 -0.75 -23.88 -11.90
C ASN A 286 0.41 -24.18 -10.93
N VAL A 287 1.54 -24.58 -11.50
CA VAL A 287 2.75 -24.94 -10.74
C VAL A 287 3.18 -23.79 -9.82
N GLN A 288 3.32 -24.11 -8.54
CA GLN A 288 3.58 -23.20 -7.42
C GLN A 288 2.53 -22.10 -7.20
N GLN A 289 1.31 -22.25 -7.73
CA GLN A 289 0.25 -21.24 -7.68
C GLN A 289 0.67 -19.88 -8.30
N ALA A 290 1.61 -19.91 -9.24
CA ALA A 290 2.19 -18.71 -9.86
C ALA A 290 1.21 -17.96 -10.81
N GLY A 291 0.17 -18.65 -11.28
CA GLY A 291 -0.95 -18.08 -12.03
C GLY A 291 -2.09 -17.67 -11.12
N TYR A 292 -2.74 -16.53 -11.42
CA TYR A 292 -3.87 -16.03 -10.63
C TYR A 292 -5.20 -16.66 -11.07
N TYR A 293 -5.30 -17.99 -10.93
CA TYR A 293 -6.50 -18.78 -11.22
C TYR A 293 -6.52 -20.07 -10.36
N ARG A 294 -7.73 -20.47 -9.94
CA ARG A 294 -7.98 -21.74 -9.24
C ARG A 294 -8.09 -22.89 -10.23
N ILE A 295 -7.79 -24.11 -9.78
CA ILE A 295 -7.95 -25.32 -10.60
C ILE A 295 -9.06 -26.20 -10.03
N ASN A 296 -10.01 -26.56 -10.88
CA ASN A 296 -10.84 -27.74 -10.64
C ASN A 296 -10.35 -28.90 -11.51
N TYR A 297 -10.14 -30.06 -10.91
CA TYR A 297 -9.88 -31.30 -11.63
C TYR A 297 -11.16 -32.14 -11.75
N ASP A 298 -11.15 -33.15 -12.60
CA ASP A 298 -12.18 -34.19 -12.56
C ASP A 298 -11.97 -35.14 -11.37
N ASN A 299 -12.98 -35.96 -11.08
CA ASN A 299 -12.94 -36.89 -9.94
C ASN A 299 -11.77 -37.88 -10.04
N ASP A 300 -11.40 -38.31 -11.25
CA ASP A 300 -10.30 -39.25 -11.46
C ASP A 300 -8.94 -38.64 -11.07
N ASN A 301 -8.63 -37.43 -11.56
CA ASN A 301 -7.38 -36.77 -11.17
C ASN A 301 -7.41 -36.31 -9.70
N TRP A 302 -8.56 -35.92 -9.14
CA TRP A 302 -8.70 -35.70 -7.70
C TRP A 302 -8.37 -36.96 -6.87
N GLU A 303 -8.91 -38.13 -7.24
CA GLU A 303 -8.59 -39.38 -6.56
C GLU A 303 -7.11 -39.77 -6.72
N LYS A 304 -6.52 -39.59 -7.91
CA LYS A 304 -5.08 -39.84 -8.15
C LYS A 304 -4.20 -38.93 -7.29
N LEU A 305 -4.51 -37.64 -7.21
CA LEU A 305 -3.80 -36.69 -6.33
C LEU A 305 -3.96 -37.06 -4.85
N ALA A 306 -5.18 -37.39 -4.40
CA ALA A 306 -5.43 -37.80 -3.01
C ALA A 306 -4.66 -39.07 -2.63
N ARG A 307 -4.68 -40.11 -3.49
CA ARG A 307 -3.88 -41.34 -3.31
C ARG A 307 -2.38 -41.02 -3.26
N TYR A 308 -1.89 -40.12 -4.11
CA TYR A 308 -0.48 -39.76 -4.16
C TYR A 308 -0.01 -38.95 -2.96
N LEU A 309 -0.82 -37.97 -2.51
CA LEU A 309 -0.52 -37.15 -1.33
C LEU A 309 -0.59 -37.93 -0.02
N ASN A 310 -1.33 -39.05 0.01
CA ASN A 310 -1.34 -40.00 1.12
C ASN A 310 -0.22 -41.07 1.04
N SER A 311 0.64 -41.01 0.01
CA SER A 311 1.79 -41.90 -0.14
C SER A 311 3.06 -41.31 0.48
N THR A 312 4.11 -42.13 0.66
CA THR A 312 5.44 -41.65 1.07
C THR A 312 6.11 -40.74 0.05
N GLU A 313 5.63 -40.68 -1.19
CA GLU A 313 6.20 -39.87 -2.28
C GLU A 313 5.60 -38.46 -2.40
N TYR A 314 4.69 -38.06 -1.50
CA TYR A 314 3.99 -36.77 -1.53
C TYR A 314 4.89 -35.53 -1.67
N MET A 315 6.16 -35.64 -1.23
CA MET A 315 7.16 -34.58 -1.31
C MET A 315 7.57 -34.23 -2.76
N ASN A 316 7.30 -35.10 -3.73
CA ASN A 316 7.50 -34.83 -5.16
C ASN A 316 6.50 -33.81 -5.72
N VAL A 317 5.38 -33.55 -5.02
CA VAL A 317 4.50 -32.40 -5.28
C VAL A 317 5.00 -31.22 -4.46
N HIS A 318 5.32 -30.09 -5.11
CA HIS A 318 5.87 -28.91 -4.43
C HIS A 318 4.95 -28.39 -3.31
N VAL A 319 5.52 -27.91 -2.21
CA VAL A 319 4.76 -27.49 -1.00
C VAL A 319 3.66 -26.48 -1.30
N LEU A 320 3.93 -25.49 -2.17
CA LEU A 320 2.92 -24.52 -2.61
C LEU A 320 1.77 -25.16 -3.40
N ASN A 321 2.04 -26.17 -4.23
CA ASN A 321 0.97 -26.89 -4.92
C ASN A 321 0.17 -27.80 -3.98
N ARG A 322 0.76 -28.32 -2.91
CA ARG A 322 0.00 -29.05 -1.87
C ARG A 322 -0.93 -28.10 -1.11
N ALA A 323 -0.46 -26.88 -0.80
CA ALA A 323 -1.30 -25.84 -0.20
C ALA A 323 -2.44 -25.42 -1.15
N GLN A 324 -2.12 -25.13 -2.41
CA GLN A 324 -3.09 -24.82 -3.46
C GLN A 324 -4.16 -25.92 -3.60
N ILE A 325 -3.76 -27.21 -3.64
CA ILE A 325 -4.68 -28.35 -3.75
C ILE A 325 -5.68 -28.37 -2.59
N ILE A 326 -5.24 -28.06 -1.37
CA ILE A 326 -6.12 -28.00 -0.19
C ILE A 326 -7.04 -26.78 -0.24
N ASP A 327 -6.54 -25.62 -0.68
CA ASP A 327 -7.29 -24.36 -0.75
C ASP A 327 -8.32 -24.36 -1.90
N ASP A 328 -7.96 -24.89 -3.07
CA ASP A 328 -8.89 -25.08 -4.20
C ASP A 328 -10.01 -26.06 -3.81
N ALA A 329 -9.68 -27.20 -3.18
CA ALA A 329 -10.65 -28.23 -2.79
C ALA A 329 -11.63 -27.84 -1.65
N GLN A 330 -11.45 -26.68 -1.00
CA GLN A 330 -12.39 -26.18 0.03
C GLN A 330 -13.53 -25.34 -0.53
N ILE A 331 -13.46 -24.93 -1.80
CA ILE A 331 -14.32 -23.90 -2.40
C ILE A 331 -15.13 -24.45 -3.60
N MET A 332 -15.09 -25.78 -3.82
CA MET A 332 -15.74 -26.50 -4.92
C MET A 332 -16.55 -27.68 -4.40
#